data_AF-A0A1M5YGM3-F1
#
_entry.id   AF-A0A1M5YGM3-F1
#
_cell.length_a   1.000
_cell.length_b   1.000
_cell.length_c   1.000
_cell.angle_alpha   90.00
_cell.angle_beta   90.00
_cell.angle_gamma   90.00
#
_symmetry.space_group_name_H-M   'P 1'
#
loop_
_entity.id
_entity.type
_entity.pdbx_description
1 polymer ?
#
loop_
_entity_poly.entity_id
_entity_poly.type
_entity_poly.pdbx_seq_one_letter_code
_entity_poly.pdbx_strand_id
1 'polypeptide(L)'
;MKIYVQEDKNKLKENLSQRGYTLVNNENEPCDAIICDLKRKGLGHIVKNIPGSNTGTLIIDSGSKSVDDIENILNNKIYSDL
;
A
#
# COMPACT_ATOMS: atom_id res chain seq x y z
N MET A 1 -10.03 -2.51 -4.61
CA MET A 1 -9.21 -1.98 -3.51
C MET A 1 -8.35 -0.83 -4.04
N LYS A 2 -8.41 0.35 -3.42
CA LYS A 2 -7.56 1.52 -3.72
C LYS A 2 -6.27 1.42 -2.93
N ILE A 3 -5.12 1.52 -3.59
CA ILE A 3 -3.82 1.39 -2.95
C ILE A 3 -2.90 2.54 -3.37
N TYR A 4 -2.12 3.03 -2.42
CA TYR A 4 -0.96 3.87 -2.70
C TYR A 4 0.29 3.00 -2.79
N VAL A 5 1.13 3.28 -3.77
CA VAL A 5 2.46 2.66 -3.90
C VAL A 5 3.48 3.78 -3.99
N GLN A 6 4.53 3.67 -3.18
CA GLN A 6 5.63 4.64 -3.16
C GLN A 6 6.15 4.97 -4.57
N GLU A 7 6.43 6.26 -4.79
CA GLU A 7 6.71 6.82 -6.12
C GLU A 7 7.78 6.10 -6.91
N ASP A 8 8.85 5.64 -6.26
CA ASP A 8 10.01 4.99 -6.87
C ASP A 8 9.80 3.50 -7.22
N LYS A 9 8.61 2.95 -6.99
CA LYS A 9 8.29 1.53 -7.25
C LYS A 9 7.42 1.32 -8.50
N ASN A 10 7.82 1.89 -9.64
CA ASN A 10 7.06 1.82 -10.91
C ASN A 10 6.73 0.39 -11.35
N LYS A 11 7.69 -0.53 -11.29
CA LYS A 11 7.44 -1.94 -11.64
C LYS A 11 6.34 -2.56 -10.78
N LEU A 12 6.32 -2.25 -9.48
CA LEU A 12 5.29 -2.75 -8.56
C LEU A 12 3.92 -2.13 -8.88
N LYS A 13 3.88 -0.82 -9.20
CA LYS A 13 2.66 -0.14 -9.65
C LYS A 13 2.06 -0.83 -10.88
N GLU A 14 2.87 -1.09 -11.90
CA GLU A 14 2.44 -1.77 -13.12
C GLU A 14 1.86 -3.16 -12.83
N ASN A 15 2.58 -3.98 -12.05
CA ASN A 15 2.12 -5.34 -11.72
C ASN A 15 0.81 -5.33 -10.94
N LEU A 16 0.65 -4.44 -9.95
CA LEU A 16 -0.59 -4.35 -9.18
C LEU A 16 -1.74 -3.76 -10.01
N SER A 17 -1.48 -2.77 -10.87
CA SER A 17 -2.49 -2.25 -11.78
C SER A 17 -3.01 -3.34 -12.74
N GLN A 18 -2.11 -4.16 -13.29
CA GLN A 18 -2.47 -5.31 -14.15
C GLN A 18 -3.27 -6.39 -13.42
N ARG A 19 -3.13 -6.49 -12.09
CA ARG A 19 -3.89 -7.40 -11.22
C ARG A 19 -5.23 -6.81 -10.76
N GLY A 20 -5.59 -5.62 -11.22
CA GLY A 20 -6.92 -5.00 -10.99
C GLY A 20 -6.99 -4.06 -9.78
N TYR A 21 -5.86 -3.69 -9.18
CA TYR A 21 -5.82 -2.70 -8.10
C TYR A 21 -5.94 -1.27 -8.66
N THR A 22 -6.69 -0.41 -7.97
CA THR A 22 -6.78 1.01 -8.31
C THR A 22 -5.66 1.77 -7.63
N LEU A 23 -4.73 2.34 -8.39
CA LEU A 23 -3.63 3.14 -7.85
C LEU A 23 -4.09 4.56 -7.54
N VAL A 24 -3.78 5.06 -6.34
CA VAL A 24 -3.84 6.49 -6.02
C VAL A 24 -2.45 7.11 -6.15
N ASN A 25 -2.41 8.39 -6.54
CA ASN A 25 -1.15 9.06 -6.85
C ASN A 25 -0.49 9.69 -5.61
N ASN A 26 -1.27 9.93 -4.56
CA ASN A 26 -0.81 10.62 -3.36
C ASN A 26 -1.03 9.77 -2.09
N GLU A 27 -0.05 9.78 -1.18
CA GLU A 27 -0.14 9.10 0.13
C GLU A 27 -1.19 9.72 1.07
N ASN A 28 -1.60 10.97 0.78
CA ASN A 28 -2.65 11.69 1.50
C ASN A 28 -4.06 11.40 0.97
N GLU A 29 -4.19 10.68 -0.15
CA GLU A 29 -5.51 10.28 -0.65
C GLU A 29 -6.06 9.11 0.18
N PRO A 30 -7.37 9.08 0.47
CA PRO A 30 -7.99 7.95 1.12
C PRO A 30 -7.76 6.65 0.34
N CYS A 31 -7.13 5.66 0.99
CA CYS A 31 -6.81 4.37 0.37
C CYS A 31 -6.85 3.23 1.39
N ASP A 32 -7.06 2.02 0.88
CA ASP A 32 -7.20 0.81 1.69
C ASP A 32 -5.85 0.26 2.15
N ALA A 33 -4.80 0.52 1.38
CA ALA A 33 -3.43 0.10 1.68
C ALA A 33 -2.36 1.08 1.15
N ILE A 34 -1.25 1.17 1.87
CA ILE A 34 -0.05 1.94 1.54
C ILE A 34 1.12 0.96 1.44
N ILE A 35 1.75 0.89 0.27
CA ILE A 35 2.88 0.02 0.01
C ILE A 35 4.14 0.87 -0.15
N CYS A 36 5.11 0.66 0.73
CA CYS A 36 6.25 1.56 0.89
C CYS A 36 7.50 0.77 1.31
N ASP A 37 8.66 1.39 1.23
CA ASP A 37 9.90 0.90 1.83
C ASP A 37 10.13 1.63 3.16
N LEU A 38 9.88 0.92 4.27
CA LEU A 38 9.98 1.50 5.60
C LEU A 38 11.41 1.86 5.98
N LYS A 39 12.43 1.20 5.39
CA LYS A 39 13.84 1.53 5.66
C LYS A 39 14.23 2.85 5.01
N ARG A 40 13.60 3.23 3.90
CA ARG A 40 13.89 4.48 3.18
C ARG A 40 13.18 5.70 3.75
N LYS A 41 11.86 5.59 4.00
CA LYS A 41 11.05 6.74 4.45
C LYS A 41 10.81 6.77 5.97
N GLY A 42 10.95 5.63 6.66
CA GLY A 42 10.63 5.50 8.08
C GLY A 42 9.12 5.49 8.34
N LEU A 43 8.66 4.67 9.29
CA LEU A 43 7.23 4.55 9.63
C LEU A 43 6.61 5.87 10.09
N GLY A 44 7.37 6.67 10.85
CA GLY A 44 6.89 7.94 11.40
C GLY A 44 6.53 9.00 10.33
N HIS A 45 7.18 8.99 9.18
CA HIS A 45 6.82 9.87 8.06
C HIS A 45 5.47 9.48 7.47
N ILE A 46 5.26 8.17 7.31
CA ILE A 46 4.04 7.61 6.71
C ILE A 46 2.84 7.86 7.61
N VAL A 47 2.94 7.49 8.89
CA VAL A 47 1.82 7.62 9.84
C VAL A 47 1.40 9.08 10.05
N LYS A 48 2.33 10.04 9.95
CA LYS A 48 2.01 11.48 10.04
C LYS A 48 1.23 12.01 8.83
N ASN A 49 1.46 11.42 7.66
CA ASN A 49 0.84 11.86 6.41
C ASN A 49 -0.47 11.11 6.11
N ILE A 50 -0.75 10.01 6.81
CA ILE A 50 -2.04 9.33 6.72
C ILE A 50 -3.13 10.25 7.32
N PRO A 51 -4.13 10.69 6.52
CA PRO A 51 -5.24 11.48 7.02
C PRO A 51 -5.94 10.77 8.19
N GLY A 52 -6.39 11.50 9.21
CA GLY A 52 -7.09 10.91 10.36
C GLY A 52 -8.36 10.10 10.00
N SER A 53 -8.91 10.28 8.80
CA SER A 53 -10.03 9.52 8.24
C SER A 53 -9.66 8.13 7.70
N ASN A 54 -8.36 7.80 7.64
CA ASN A 54 -7.85 6.51 7.15
C ASN A 54 -7.71 5.46 8.27
N THR A 55 -8.65 5.46 9.23
CA THR A 55 -8.80 4.35 10.18
C THR A 55 -9.05 3.06 9.41
N GLY A 56 -8.08 2.14 9.43
CA GLY A 56 -8.17 0.85 8.71
C GLY A 56 -7.28 0.75 7.46
N THR A 57 -6.46 1.75 7.12
CA THR A 57 -5.47 1.63 6.04
C THR A 57 -4.36 0.65 6.44
N LEU A 58 -4.09 -0.32 5.57
CA LEU A 58 -3.04 -1.32 5.76
C LEU A 58 -1.68 -0.80 5.27
N ILE A 59 -0.68 -0.73 6.14
CA ILE A 59 0.69 -0.36 5.73
C ILE A 59 1.50 -1.63 5.47
N ILE A 60 2.06 -1.75 4.27
CA ILE A 60 2.87 -2.89 3.84
C ILE A 60 4.29 -2.43 3.54
N ASP A 61 5.26 -3.00 4.27
CA ASP A 61 6.67 -2.88 3.91
C ASP A 61 6.98 -3.78 2.71
N SER A 62 7.48 -3.15 1.66
CA SER A 62 7.85 -3.76 0.38
C SER A 62 9.36 -3.85 0.18
N GLY A 63 10.17 -3.49 1.18
CA GLY A 63 11.64 -3.57 1.09
C GLY A 63 12.18 -4.98 0.92
N SER A 64 11.42 -6.00 1.30
CA SER A 64 11.82 -7.43 1.25
C SER A 64 10.74 -8.38 0.73
N LYS A 65 9.70 -7.84 0.06
CA LYS A 65 8.55 -8.61 -0.40
C LYS A 65 8.45 -8.60 -1.92
N SER A 66 8.12 -9.75 -2.50
CA SER A 66 7.73 -9.84 -3.90
C SER A 66 6.34 -9.23 -4.12
N VAL A 67 5.95 -9.03 -5.38
CA VAL A 67 4.58 -8.59 -5.69
C VAL A 67 3.53 -9.63 -5.26
N ASP A 68 3.87 -10.91 -5.32
CA ASP A 68 2.98 -12.00 -4.90
C ASP A 68 2.79 -12.01 -3.38
N ASP A 69 3.86 -11.76 -2.61
CA ASP A 69 3.76 -11.60 -1.16
C ASP A 69 2.86 -10.41 -0.79
N ILE A 70 2.98 -9.30 -1.52
CA ILE A 70 2.15 -8.10 -1.32
C ILE A 70 0.69 -8.42 -1.62
N GLU A 71 0.41 -9.09 -2.73
CA GLU A 71 -0.95 -9.49 -3.11
C GLU A 71 -1.58 -10.45 -2.09
N ASN A 72 -0.82 -11.43 -1.59
CA ASN A 72 -1.30 -12.34 -0.55
C ASN A 72 -1.70 -11.58 0.72
N ILE A 73 -0.92 -10.58 1.12
CA ILE A 73 -1.24 -9.72 2.26
C ILE A 73 -2.53 -8.91 2.01
N LEU A 74 -2.66 -8.32 0.81
CA LEU A 74 -3.84 -7.54 0.42
C LEU A 74 -5.12 -8.40 0.43
N ASN A 75 -5.03 -9.62 -0.09
CA ASN A 75 -6.16 -10.55 -0.15
C ASN A 75 -6.56 -11.08 1.24
N ASN A 76 -5.59 -11.35 2.12
CA ASN A 76 -5.89 -11.84 3.48
C ASN A 76 -6.63 -10.80 4.33
N LYS A 77 -6.43 -9.50 4.08
CA LYS A 77 -7.22 -8.43 4.70
C LYS A 77 -8.70 -8.56 4.33
N ILE A 78 -8.99 -8.78 3.05
CA ILE A 78 -10.37 -8.91 2.54
C ILE A 78 -11.10 -10.05 3.25
N TYR A 79 -10.42 -11.17 3.53
CA TYR A 79 -11.01 -12.31 4.23
C TYR A 79 -11.19 -12.11 5.73
N SER A 80 -10.47 -11.16 6.35
CA SER A 80 -10.58 -10.90 7.80
C SER A 80 -11.78 -10.00 8.16
N ASP A 81 -12.32 -9.29 7.17
CA ASP A 81 -13.47 -8.39 7.31
C ASP A 81 -14.82 -9.08 6.94
N LEU A 82 -14.82 -10.41 6.75
CA LEU A 82 -15.98 -11.28 6.47
C LEU A 82 -16.36 -12.12 7.70
#